data_AF-A0A242N6A6-F1
#
_entry.id   AF-A0A242N6A6-F1
#
_cell.length_a   1.000
_cell.length_b   1.000
_cell.length_c   1.000
_cell.angle_alpha   90.00
_cell.angle_beta   90.00
_cell.angle_gamma   90.00
#
_symmetry.space_group_name_H-M   'P 1'
#
loop_
_entity.id
_entity.type
_entity.pdbx_description
1 polymer ?
#
loop_
_entity_poly.entity_id
_entity_poly.type
_entity_poly.pdbx_seq_one_letter_code
_entity_poly.pdbx_strand_id
1 'polypeptide(L)' 'MEPLNFTSDASRDLIRAAGETLELICRLRGIALEALTDDELGEFFLNALAVDA' A
#
# COMPACT_ATOMS: atom_id res chain seq x y z
N MET A 1 -23.29 -12.86 -2.29
CA MET A 1 -22.05 -12.10 -2.06
C MET A 1 -22.33 -10.73 -2.64
N GLU A 2 -22.63 -9.74 -1.80
CA GLU A 2 -22.91 -8.38 -2.28
C GLU A 2 -21.59 -7.73 -2.72
N PRO A 3 -21.55 -7.05 -3.88
CA PRO A 3 -20.36 -6.31 -4.28
C PRO A 3 -20.10 -5.23 -3.24
N LEU A 4 -18.88 -5.20 -2.69
CA LEU A 4 -18.44 -4.13 -1.81
C LEU A 4 -18.59 -2.82 -2.57
N ASN A 5 -19.66 -2.06 -2.27
CA ASN A 5 -19.85 -0.72 -2.79
C ASN A 5 -18.85 0.18 -2.06
N PHE A 6 -17.59 0.13 -2.50
CA PHE A 6 -16.55 1.03 -2.07
C PHE A 6 -16.99 2.44 -2.44
N THR A 7 -17.56 3.15 -1.46
CA THR A 7 -17.83 4.57 -1.63
C THR A 7 -16.49 5.25 -1.93
N SER A 8 -16.50 6.24 -2.82
CA SER A 8 -15.28 6.97 -3.22
C SER A 8 -14.45 7.44 -2.02
N ASP A 9 -15.12 7.77 -0.91
CA ASP A 9 -14.48 8.20 0.33
C ASP A 9 -13.76 7.04 1.04
N ALA A 10 -14.36 5.85 1.13
CA ALA A 10 -13.72 4.68 1.70
C ALA A 10 -12.49 4.24 0.88
N SER A 11 -12.57 4.33 -0.45
CA SER A 11 -11.42 4.09 -1.33
C SER A 11 -10.29 5.08 -1.09
N ARG A 12 -10.63 6.36 -0.91
CA ARG A 12 -9.65 7.43 -0.68
C ARG A 12 -8.95 7.27 0.67
N ASP A 13 -9.70 6.93 1.71
CA ASP A 13 -9.16 6.68 3.05
C ASP A 13 -8.25 5.44 3.05
N LEU A 14 -8.61 4.40 2.28
CA LEU A 14 -7.78 3.21 2.08
C LEU A 14 -6.46 3.55 1.37
N ILE A 15 -6.51 4.33 0.29
CA ILE A 15 -5.32 4.79 -0.45
C ILE A 15 -4.40 5.60 0.46
N ARG A 16 -4.98 6.50 1.29
CA ARG A 16 -4.21 7.29 2.25
C ARG A 16 -3.52 6.40 3.29
N ALA A 17 -4.24 5.45 3.88
CA ALA A 17 -3.67 4.52 4.85
C ALA A 17 -2.56 3.65 4.25
N ALA A 18 -2.72 3.24 2.99
CA ALA A 18 -1.69 2.50 2.24
C ALA A 18 -0.42 3.35 2.03
N GLY A 19 -0.58 4.64 1.69
CA GLY A 19 0.54 5.59 1.59
C GLY A 19 1.28 5.80 2.91
N GLU A 20 0.55 6.02 4.01
CA GLU A 20 1.13 6.16 5.36
C GLU A 20 1.88 4.89 5.80
N THR A 21 1.34 3.71 5.47
CA THR A 21 1.97 2.41 5.77
C THR A 21 3.25 2.23 4.97
N LEU A 22 3.22 2.55 3.67
CA LEU A 22 4.38 2.48 2.80
C LEU A 22 5.52 3.39 3.30
N GLU A 23 5.21 4.64 3.63
CA GLU A 23 6.18 5.58 4.21
C GLU A 23 6.83 5.03 5.48
N LEU A 24 6.03 4.45 6.38
CA LEU A 24 6.52 3.86 7.63
C LEU A 24 7.51 2.72 7.34
N ILE A 25 7.18 1.81 6.43
CA ILE A 25 8.06 0.66 6.19
C ILE A 25 9.33 1.08 5.45
N CYS A 26 9.27 2.02 4.50
CA CYS A 26 10.45 2.59 3.87
C CYS A 26 11.39 3.22 4.92
N ARG A 27 10.82 3.96 5.89
CA ARG A 27 11.59 4.55 6.99
C ARG A 27 12.23 3.48 7.88
N LEU A 28 11.51 2.39 8.20
CA LEU A 28 12.04 1.27 8.97
C LEU A 28 13.19 0.53 8.26
N ARG A 29 13.16 0.47 6.93
CA ARG A 29 14.21 -0.17 6.11
C ARG A 29 15.35 0.78 5.72
N GLY A 30 15.25 2.07 6.03
CA GLY A 30 16.23 3.08 5.63
C GLY A 30 16.23 3.36 4.11
N ILE A 31 15.10 3.12 3.44
CA ILE A 31 14.92 3.33 2.00
C ILE A 31 14.18 4.65 1.78
N ALA A 32 14.63 5.46 0.83
CA ALA A 32 13.88 6.63 0.39
C ALA A 32 12.71 6.18 -0.52
N LEU A 33 11.49 6.62 -0.23
CA LEU A 33 10.30 6.29 -1.03
C LEU A 33 10.50 6.67 -2.50
N GLU A 34 11.13 7.83 -2.74
CA GLU A 34 11.45 8.40 -4.05
C GLU A 34 12.47 7.58 -4.84
N ALA A 35 13.19 6.68 -4.17
CA ALA A 35 14.15 5.78 -4.80
C ALA A 35 13.51 4.48 -5.29
N LEU A 36 12.22 4.24 -4.97
CA LEU A 36 11.48 3.09 -5.45
C LEU A 36 10.84 3.41 -6.80
N THR A 37 11.03 2.52 -7.76
CA THR A 37 10.29 2.52 -9.01
C THR A 37 8.84 2.05 -8.80
N ASP A 38 7.95 2.39 -9.74
CA ASP A 38 6.56 1.92 -9.71
C ASP A 38 6.45 0.39 -9.62
N ASP A 39 7.39 -0.32 -10.26
CA ASP A 39 7.46 -1.79 -10.22
C ASP A 39 7.86 -2.31 -8.82
N GLU A 40 8.86 -1.69 -8.19
CA GLU A 40 9.28 -2.03 -6.83
C GLU A 40 8.20 -1.69 -5.79
N LEU A 41 7.48 -0.59 -5.99
CA LEU A 41 6.29 -0.26 -5.18
C LEU A 41 5.21 -1.33 -5.35
N GLY A 42 4.92 -1.73 -6.59
CA GLY A 42 3.95 -2.78 -6.88
C GLY A 42 4.30 -4.10 -6.20
N GLU A 43 5.56 -4.54 -6.31
CA GLU A 43 6.05 -5.75 -5.66
C GLU A 43 6.00 -5.63 -4.13
N PHE A 44 6.32 -4.47 -3.59
CA PHE A 44 6.25 -4.18 -2.17
C PHE A 44 4.83 -4.29 -1.61
N PHE A 45 3.84 -3.71 -2.29
CA PHE A 45 2.44 -3.84 -1.92
C PHE A 45 1.94 -5.27 -2.06
N LEU A 46 2.29 -5.98 -3.14
CA LEU A 46 1.90 -7.37 -3.34
C LEU A 46 2.48 -8.30 -2.25
N ASN A 47 3.74 -8.12 -1.88
CA ASN A 47 4.38 -8.88 -0.80
C ASN A 47 3.81 -8.51 0.59
N ALA A 48 3.44 -7.24 0.81
CA ALA A 48 2.83 -6.82 2.06
C ALA A 48 1.36 -7.28 2.21
N LEU A 49 0.64 -7.40 1.08
CA LEU A 49 -0.75 -7.87 1.02
C LEU A 49 -0.86 -9.40 0.90
N ALA A 50 0.24 -10.07 0.53
CA ALA A 50 0.38 -11.51 0.66
C ALA A 50 0.41 -11.87 2.15
N VAL A 51 -0.79 -11.94 2.75
CA VAL A 51 -1.02 -12.74 3.95
C VAL A 51 -0.56 -14.15 3.61
N ASP A 52 0.45 -14.65 4.32
CA ASP A 52 0.76 -16.08 4.32
C ASP A 52 -0.56 -16.84 4.57
N ALA A 53 -0.94 -17.68 3.61
CA ALA A 53 -2.17 -18.45 3.62
C ALA A 53 -2.29 -19.40 4.83
#